data_AF-A0A7C2U3S0-F1
#
_entry.id   AF-A0A7C2U3S0-F1
#
_cell.length_a   1.000
_cell.length_b   1.000
_cell.length_c   1.000
_cell.angle_alpha   90.00
_cell.angle_beta   90.00
_cell.angle_gamma   90.00
#
_symmetry.space_group_name_H-M   'P 1'
#
loop_
_entity.id
_entity.type
_entity.pdbx_description
1 polymer ?
#
loop_
_entity_poly.entity_id
_entity_poly.type
_entity_poly.pdbx_seq_one_letter_code
_entity_poly.pdbx_strand_id
1 'polypeptide(L)' 'MRVTLQIDAELLDKVLALTEERSKSRAVDKALRQFVQQEQTRRLLAARGKLDLALDDWEEFRHRER' A
#
# COMPACT_ATOMS: atom_id res chain seq x y z
N MET A 1 8.98 2.42 -19.28
CA MET A 1 10.12 3.27 -18.86
C MET A 1 11.21 2.38 -18.29
N ARG A 2 12.48 2.57 -18.65
CA ARG A 2 13.61 1.82 -18.08
C ARG A 2 14.29 2.69 -17.05
N VAL A 3 14.54 2.12 -15.87
CA VAL A 3 15.25 2.78 -14.77
C VAL A 3 16.41 1.88 -14.37
N THR A 4 17.58 2.47 -14.15
CA THR A 4 18.76 1.78 -13.61
C THR A 4 18.93 2.22 -12.17
N LEU A 5 19.09 1.25 -11.27
CA LEU A 5 19.21 1.48 -9.84
C LEU A 5 20.08 0.38 -9.22
N GLN A 6 20.81 0.71 -8.16
CA GLN A 6 21.65 -0.27 -7.46
C GLN A 6 20.81 -0.99 -6.40
N ILE A 7 20.79 -2.32 -6.45
CA ILE A 7 20.17 -3.20 -5.44
C ILE A 7 21.19 -4.27 -5.08
N ASP A 8 21.18 -4.67 -3.81
CA ASP A 8 21.78 -5.92 -3.36
C ASP A 8 21.30 -7.14 -4.18
N ALA A 9 22.24 -7.97 -4.63
CA ALA A 9 21.94 -9.10 -5.50
C ALA A 9 21.16 -10.20 -4.77
N GLU A 10 21.51 -10.47 -3.51
CA GLU A 10 20.84 -11.51 -2.72
C GLU A 10 19.40 -11.14 -2.40
N LEU A 11 19.14 -9.85 -2.16
CA LEU A 11 17.78 -9.33 -1.98
C LEU A 11 16.95 -9.55 -3.24
N LEU A 12 17.50 -9.29 -4.42
CA LEU A 12 16.78 -9.47 -5.68
C LEU A 12 16.44 -10.94 -5.93
N ASP A 13 17.35 -11.87 -5.58
CA ASP A 13 17.11 -13.30 -5.71
C ASP A 13 16.04 -13.79 -4.72
N LYS A 14 16.02 -13.26 -3.48
CA LYS A 14 14.93 -13.50 -2.52
C LYS A 14 13.59 -12.99 -3.05
N VAL A 15 13.55 -11.80 -3.64
CA VAL A 15 12.32 -11.24 -4.23
C VAL A 15 11.84 -12.09 -5.40
N LEU A 16 12.74 -12.60 -6.26
CA LEU A 16 12.40 -13.56 -7.32
C LEU A 16 11.75 -14.82 -6.75
N ALA A 17 12.36 -15.43 -5.72
CA ALA A 17 11.85 -16.63 -5.08
C ALA A 17 10.47 -16.41 -4.44
N LEU A 18 10.27 -15.28 -3.75
CA LEU A 18 9.01 -14.95 -3.08
C LEU A 18 7.88 -14.58 -4.05
N THR A 19 8.22 -14.00 -5.20
CA THR A 19 7.22 -13.55 -6.18
C THR A 19 6.86 -14.62 -7.20
N GLU A 20 7.61 -15.73 -7.25
CA GLU A 20 7.50 -16.82 -8.22
C GLU A 20 7.62 -16.36 -9.69
N GLU A 21 8.25 -15.20 -9.90
CA GLU A 21 8.45 -14.64 -11.23
C GLU A 21 9.77 -15.16 -11.85
N ARG A 22 9.79 -15.29 -13.17
CA ARG A 22 11.01 -15.69 -13.91
C ARG A 22 11.91 -14.50 -14.26
N SER A 23 11.36 -13.29 -14.26
CA SER A 23 12.07 -12.07 -14.66
C SER A 23 12.32 -11.18 -13.44
N LYS A 24 13.58 -10.73 -13.28
CA LYS A 24 13.98 -9.75 -12.27
C LYS A 24 13.12 -8.49 -12.32
N SER A 25 12.79 -7.99 -13.51
CA SER A 25 11.96 -6.79 -13.65
C SER A 25 10.52 -7.00 -13.20
N ARG A 26 9.93 -8.18 -13.49
CA ARG A 26 8.56 -8.51 -13.06
C ARG A 26 8.48 -8.75 -11.57
N ALA A 27 9.48 -9.44 -11.01
CA ALA A 27 9.61 -9.64 -9.57
C ALA A 27 9.63 -8.31 -8.81
N VAL A 28 10.46 -7.36 -9.27
CA VAL A 28 10.55 -6.01 -8.68
C VAL A 28 9.26 -5.22 -8.85
N ASP A 29 8.64 -5.20 -10.04
CA ASP A 29 7.38 -4.49 -10.27
C ASP A 29 6.25 -5.03 -9.36
N LYS A 30 6.12 -6.36 -9.26
CA LYS A 30 5.13 -7.02 -8.41
C LYS A 30 5.36 -6.70 -6.92
N ALA A 31 6.60 -6.79 -6.46
CA ALA A 31 6.95 -6.48 -5.07
C ALA A 31 6.67 -5.01 -4.72
N LEU A 32 7.01 -4.07 -5.60
CA LEU A 32 6.76 -2.65 -5.38
C LEU A 32 5.26 -2.32 -5.34
N ARG A 33 4.46 -2.94 -6.22
CA ARG A 33 2.99 -2.77 -6.19
C ARG A 33 2.39 -3.27 -4.88
N GLN A 34 2.83 -4.44 -4.42
CA GLN A 34 2.38 -4.99 -3.14
C GLN A 34 2.78 -4.10 -1.97
N PHE A 35 4.01 -3.57 -1.98
CA PHE A 35 4.49 -2.65 -0.95
C PHE A 35 3.63 -1.37 -0.89
N VAL A 36 3.35 -0.74 -2.03
CA VAL A 36 2.52 0.47 -2.08
C VAL A 36 1.12 0.18 -1.54
N GLN A 37 0.50 -0.92 -1.96
CA GLN A 37 -0.82 -1.32 -1.49
C GLN A 37 -0.83 -1.55 0.03
N GLN A 38 0.16 -2.28 0.55
CA GLN A 38 0.28 -2.59 1.97
C GLN A 38 0.49 -1.31 2.80
N GLU A 39 1.31 -0.37 2.31
CA GLU A 39 1.55 0.90 2.99
C GLU A 39 0.30 1.79 3.01
N GLN A 40 -0.48 1.82 1.93
CA GLN A 40 -1.77 2.50 1.89
C GLN A 40 -2.74 1.91 2.91
N THR A 41 -2.89 0.58 2.94
CA THR A 41 -3.73 -0.09 3.94
C THR A 41 -3.24 0.19 5.37
N ARG A 42 -1.93 0.15 5.61
CA ARG A 42 -1.34 0.46 6.93
C ARG A 42 -1.68 1.87 7.38
N ARG A 43 -1.60 2.85 6.48
CA ARG A 43 -1.96 4.25 6.77
C ARG A 43 -3.45 4.40 7.10
N LEU A 44 -4.33 3.73 6.35
CA LEU A 44 -5.77 3.73 6.62
C LEU A 44 -6.08 3.11 7.98
N LEU A 45 -5.45 1.98 8.31
CA LEU A 45 -5.59 1.35 9.62
C LEU A 45 -5.03 2.22 10.76
N ALA A 46 -3.92 2.91 10.54
CA ALA A 46 -3.36 3.85 11.51
C ALA A 46 -4.24 5.11 11.70
N ALA A 47 -5.02 5.48 10.68
CA ALA A 47 -6.01 6.55 10.78
C ALA A 47 -7.31 6.10 11.48
N ARG A 48 -7.63 4.80 11.46
CA ARG A 48 -8.75 4.18 12.18
C ARG A 48 -8.50 4.25 13.69
N GLY A 49 -8.92 5.34 14.30
CA GLY A 49 -8.69 5.66 15.72
C GLY A 49 -8.28 7.11 15.97
N LYS A 50 -7.88 7.84 14.91
CA LYS A 50 -7.73 9.32 14.93
C LYS A 50 -8.95 10.04 14.36
N LEU A 51 -9.84 9.31 13.72
CA LEU A 51 -11.13 9.83 13.31
C LEU A 51 -12.00 9.91 14.56
N ASP A 52 -11.85 11.01 15.30
CA ASP A 52 -12.81 11.41 16.32
C ASP A 52 -14.02 11.97 15.56
N LEU A 53 -14.83 11.06 15.03
CA LEU A 53 -16.17 11.41 14.60
C LEU A 53 -16.92 11.66 15.90
N ALA A 54 -16.93 12.91 16.38
CA ALA A 54 -17.80 13.32 17.47
C ALA A 54 -19.20 12.82 17.12
N LEU A 55 -19.63 11.76 17.80
CA LEU A 55 -20.79 10.95 17.44
C LEU A 55 -22.12 11.65 17.76
N ASP A 56 -22.06 12.86 18.30
CA ASP A 56 -23.21 13.64 18.74
C ASP A 56 -23.90 14.37 17.59
N ASP A 57 -23.22 14.67 16.47
CA ASP A 57 -23.77 15.48 15.36
C ASP A 57 -24.27 14.65 14.14
N TRP A 58 -24.35 13.33 14.25
CA TRP A 58 -24.68 12.46 13.10
C TRP A 58 -26.14 12.60 12.62
N GLU A 59 -27.04 13.06 13.48
CA GLU A 59 -28.39 13.47 13.08
C GLU A 59 -28.37 14.71 12.20
N GLU A 60 -27.51 15.69 12.50
CA GLU A 60 -27.42 16.95 11.76
C GLU A 60 -26.89 16.73 10.33
N PHE A 61 -25.95 15.80 10.15
CA PHE A 61 -25.43 15.45 8.82
C PHE A 61 -26.47 14.79 7.90
N ARG A 62 -27.43 14.02 8.44
CA ARG A 62 -28.48 13.38 7.62
C ARG A 62 -29.55 14.34 7.12
N HIS A 63 -29.73 15.48 7.78
CA HIS A 63 -30.75 16.45 7.42
C HIS A 63 -30.28 17.50 6.40
N ARG A 64 -28.98 17.56 6.07
CA ARG A 64 -28.43 18.48 5.06
C ARG A 64 -28.51 17.97 3.61
N GLU A 65 -28.99 16.74 3.38
CA GLU A 65 -29.20 16.18 2.03
C GLU A 65 -30.67 16.21 1.55
N ARG A 66 -31.53 17.04 2.17
CA ARG A 66 -32.89 17.29 1.68
C ARG A 66 -33.05 18.68 1.07
#